data_AF-A0A4R0Z291-F1
#
_entry.id   AF-A0A4R0Z291-F1
#
_cell.length_a   1.000
_cell.length_b   1.000
_cell.length_c   1.000
_cell.angle_alpha   90.00
_cell.angle_beta   90.00
_cell.angle_gamma   90.00
#
_symmetry.space_group_name_H-M   'P 1'
#
loop_
_entity.id
_entity.type
_entity.pdbx_description
1 polymer ?
#
loop_
_entity_poly.entity_id
_entity_poly.type
_entity_poly.pdbx_seq_one_letter_code
_entity_poly.pdbx_strand_id
1 'polypeptide(L)'
;SLAKRVSDQTGVPYVLIDGTLKDSPAQLRQTGALLGVTERAETLALIAEQYLSDATLFASTQKTSPRFYLARGAKGLQTGARNSIHTEAIEALGFENVVDIPNFTGLTDVSPEQLLMWDPEIIITQDENAYQQIMQDSVWK
;
A
#
# COMPACT_ATOMS: atom_id res chain seq x y z
N SER A 1 2.28 -15.87 -20.14
CA SER A 1 1.93 -15.19 -18.88
C SER A 1 1.51 -16.23 -17.83
N LEU A 2 1.50 -15.88 -16.53
CA LEU A 2 0.95 -16.74 -15.47
C LEU A 2 -0.49 -17.15 -15.77
N ALA A 3 -1.31 -16.19 -16.20
CA ALA A 3 -2.71 -16.43 -16.56
C ALA A 3 -2.89 -17.54 -17.60
N LYS A 4 -2.12 -17.47 -18.69
CA LYS A 4 -2.16 -18.49 -19.75
C LYS A 4 -1.78 -19.87 -19.21
N ARG A 5 -0.73 -19.97 -18.40
CA ARG A 5 -0.30 -21.27 -17.84
C ARG A 5 -1.39 -21.88 -16.95
N VAL A 6 -2.01 -21.09 -16.08
CA VAL A 6 -3.09 -21.57 -15.20
C VAL A 6 -4.30 -22.01 -16.03
N SER A 7 -4.69 -21.21 -17.02
CA SER A 7 -5.80 -21.57 -17.91
C SER A 7 -5.52 -22.85 -18.70
N ASP A 8 -4.32 -23.00 -19.28
CA ASP A 8 -3.93 -24.18 -20.06
C ASP A 8 -3.86 -25.45 -19.19
N GLN A 9 -3.45 -25.34 -17.92
CA GLN A 9 -3.34 -26.48 -16.99
C GLN A 9 -4.66 -26.92 -16.37
N THR A 10 -5.57 -25.98 -16.09
CA THR A 10 -6.82 -26.26 -15.37
C THR A 10 -8.02 -26.41 -16.29
N GLY A 11 -7.93 -25.90 -17.52
CA GLY A 11 -9.09 -25.77 -18.42
C GLY A 11 -10.09 -24.69 -17.99
N VAL A 12 -9.78 -23.92 -16.93
CA VAL A 12 -10.64 -22.87 -16.40
C VAL A 12 -10.18 -21.51 -16.94
N PRO A 13 -11.09 -20.66 -17.45
CA PRO A 13 -10.75 -19.29 -17.83
C PRO A 13 -10.12 -18.53 -16.65
N TYR A 14 -8.96 -17.92 -16.89
CA TYR A 14 -8.20 -17.22 -15.86
C TYR A 14 -7.78 -15.85 -16.36
N VAL A 15 -8.14 -14.80 -15.60
CA VAL A 15 -7.82 -13.40 -15.90
C VAL A 15 -7.02 -12.82 -14.75
N LEU A 16 -5.98 -12.04 -15.07
CA LEU A 16 -5.26 -11.22 -14.10
C LEU A 16 -5.74 -9.78 -14.22
N ILE A 17 -6.14 -9.23 -13.09
CA ILE A 17 -6.38 -7.81 -12.91
C ILE A 17 -5.19 -7.26 -12.12
N ASP A 18 -4.70 -6.08 -12.49
CA ASP A 18 -3.65 -5.39 -11.75
C ASP A 18 -4.11 -5.09 -10.31
N GLY A 19 -3.18 -4.81 -9.40
CA GLY A 19 -3.47 -4.51 -7.99
C GLY A 19 -3.06 -3.11 -7.53
N THR A 20 -2.55 -2.26 -8.43
CA THR A 20 -2.10 -0.91 -8.10
C THR A 20 -3.28 -0.03 -7.68
N LEU A 21 -3.17 0.68 -6.55
CA LEU A 21 -4.27 1.43 -5.93
C LEU A 21 -4.86 2.50 -6.85
N LYS A 22 -4.00 3.26 -7.54
CA LYS A 22 -4.41 4.35 -8.44
C LYS A 22 -5.30 3.89 -9.60
N ASP A 23 -5.15 2.62 -9.99
CA ASP A 23 -5.86 2.04 -11.14
C ASP A 23 -7.15 1.32 -10.71
N SER A 24 -7.50 1.35 -9.41
CA SER A 24 -8.70 0.71 -8.85
C SER A 24 -9.99 1.02 -9.63
N PRO A 25 -10.28 2.26 -10.07
CA PRO A 25 -11.50 2.53 -10.84
C PRO A 25 -11.56 1.74 -12.16
N ALA A 26 -10.45 1.68 -12.90
CA ALA A 26 -10.37 0.95 -14.15
C ALA A 26 -10.45 -0.56 -13.91
N GLN A 27 -9.76 -1.07 -12.88
CA GLN A 27 -9.79 -2.47 -12.46
C GLN A 27 -11.20 -2.93 -12.08
N LEU A 28 -11.96 -2.10 -11.35
CA LEU A 28 -13.34 -2.37 -10.97
C LEU A 28 -14.25 -2.45 -12.20
N ARG A 29 -14.15 -1.50 -13.14
CA ARG A 29 -14.93 -1.53 -14.39
C ARG A 29 -14.59 -2.75 -15.25
N GLN A 30 -13.30 -3.07 -15.40
CA GLN A 30 -12.84 -4.25 -16.13
C GLN A 30 -13.40 -5.54 -15.49
N THR A 31 -13.31 -5.66 -14.17
CA THR A 31 -13.83 -6.82 -13.43
C THR A 31 -15.34 -6.93 -13.57
N GLY A 32 -16.06 -5.81 -13.48
CA GLY A 32 -17.51 -5.74 -13.68
C GLY A 32 -17.96 -6.21 -15.05
N ALA A 33 -17.25 -5.80 -16.11
CA ALA A 33 -17.52 -6.24 -17.47
C ALA A 33 -17.33 -7.76 -17.63
N LEU A 34 -16.28 -8.32 -17.04
CA LEU A 34 -16.01 -9.77 -17.07
C LEU A 34 -17.07 -10.59 -16.32
N LEU A 35 -17.62 -10.03 -15.25
CA LEU A 35 -18.62 -10.68 -14.40
C LEU A 35 -20.08 -10.38 -14.82
N GLY A 36 -20.30 -9.49 -15.79
CA GLY A 36 -21.64 -9.09 -16.23
C GLY A 36 -22.39 -8.20 -15.22
N VAL A 37 -21.68 -7.47 -14.35
CA VAL A 37 -22.24 -6.62 -13.28
C VAL A 37 -21.84 -5.15 -13.43
N THR A 38 -21.95 -4.63 -14.65
CA THR A 38 -21.42 -3.31 -15.05
C THR A 38 -21.95 -2.15 -14.20
N GLU A 39 -23.25 -2.10 -13.88
CA GLU A 39 -23.83 -1.03 -13.07
C GLU A 39 -23.26 -0.98 -11.64
N ARG A 40 -23.12 -2.15 -11.01
CA ARG A 40 -22.53 -2.26 -9.68
C ARG A 40 -21.06 -1.85 -9.71
N ALA A 41 -20.33 -2.29 -10.74
CA ALA A 41 -18.93 -1.94 -10.91
C ALA A 41 -18.71 -0.45 -11.14
N GLU A 42 -19.58 0.21 -11.93
CA GLU A 42 -19.51 1.66 -12.14
C GLU A 42 -19.73 2.42 -10.83
N THR A 43 -20.71 2.00 -10.02
CA THR A 43 -20.95 2.60 -8.70
C THR A 43 -19.70 2.52 -7.81
N LEU A 44 -19.02 1.37 -7.79
CA LEU A 44 -17.80 1.19 -7.01
C LEU A 44 -16.60 1.96 -7.59
N ALA A 45 -16.50 2.04 -8.92
CA ALA A 45 -15.44 2.77 -9.60
C ALA A 45 -15.51 4.27 -9.31
N LEU A 46 -16.72 4.85 -9.31
CA LEU A 46 -16.94 6.26 -8.94
C LEU A 46 -16.56 6.53 -7.48
N ILE A 47 -16.84 5.60 -6.56
CA ILE A 47 -16.40 5.72 -5.16
C ILE A 47 -14.88 5.70 -5.07
N ALA A 48 -14.21 4.79 -5.79
CA ALA A 48 -12.76 4.73 -5.82
C ALA A 48 -12.14 6.00 -6.41
N GLU A 49 -12.72 6.56 -7.47
CA GLU A 49 -12.31 7.86 -8.04
C GLU A 49 -12.43 8.98 -7.01
N GLN A 50 -13.54 9.03 -6.28
CA GLN A 50 -13.76 10.03 -5.24
C GLN A 50 -12.68 9.93 -4.15
N TYR A 51 -12.40 8.74 -3.62
CA TYR A 51 -11.38 8.57 -2.59
C TYR A 51 -9.97 8.91 -3.06
N LEU A 52 -9.61 8.55 -4.30
CA LEU A 52 -8.32 8.92 -4.87
C LEU A 52 -8.20 10.43 -5.10
N SER A 53 -9.27 11.07 -5.55
CA SER A 53 -9.36 12.52 -5.70
C SER A 53 -9.23 13.23 -4.35
N ASP A 54 -9.94 12.75 -3.33
CA ASP A 54 -9.89 13.31 -1.98
C ASP A 54 -8.49 13.17 -1.36
N ALA A 55 -7.83 12.03 -1.54
CA ALA A 55 -6.45 11.83 -1.10
C ALA A 55 -5.48 12.80 -1.79
N THR A 56 -5.62 12.97 -3.11
CA THR A 56 -4.81 13.91 -3.90
C THR A 56 -5.04 15.35 -3.46
N LEU A 57 -6.30 15.73 -3.23
CA LEU A 57 -6.65 17.05 -2.73
C LEU A 57 -6.05 17.27 -1.34
N PHE A 58 -6.23 16.32 -0.42
CA PHE A 58 -5.63 16.37 0.91
C PHE A 58 -4.11 16.56 0.83
N ALA A 59 -3.41 15.76 0.04
CA ALA A 59 -1.97 15.86 -0.17
C ALA A 59 -1.56 17.26 -0.66
N SER A 60 -2.31 17.84 -1.60
CA SER A 60 -2.04 19.18 -2.13
C SER A 60 -2.21 20.32 -1.11
N THR A 61 -2.98 20.10 -0.03
CA THR A 61 -3.14 21.10 1.04
C THR A 61 -2.01 21.08 2.07
N GLN A 62 -1.18 20.03 2.08
CA GLN A 62 -0.10 19.89 3.05
C GLN A 62 1.04 20.87 2.73
N LYS A 63 1.54 21.56 3.76
CA LYS A 63 2.71 22.47 3.64
C LYS A 63 4.04 21.72 3.73
N THR A 64 4.02 20.56 4.36
CA THR A 64 5.16 19.66 4.58
C THR A 64 4.68 18.23 4.32
N SER A 65 5.59 17.32 4.02
CA SER A 65 5.28 15.89 3.91
C SER A 65 5.78 15.18 5.16
N PRO A 66 4.90 14.83 6.12
CA PRO A 66 5.32 14.13 7.32
C PRO A 66 6.01 12.81 6.96
N ARG A 67 7.15 12.56 7.59
CA ARG A 67 7.97 11.37 7.36
C ARG A 67 7.37 10.19 8.10
N PHE A 68 7.07 9.10 7.41
CA PHE A 68 6.43 7.94 8.01
C PHE A 68 7.25 6.65 7.84
N TYR A 69 7.04 5.74 8.79
CA TYR A 69 7.46 4.33 8.72
C TYR A 69 6.23 3.43 8.90
N LEU A 70 6.02 2.50 7.97
CA LEU A 70 4.98 1.47 8.09
C LEU A 70 5.56 0.25 8.81
N ALA A 71 5.26 0.11 10.10
CA ALA A 71 5.66 -1.01 10.92
C ALA A 71 4.76 -2.23 10.64
N ARG A 72 5.38 -3.33 10.23
CA ARG A 72 4.73 -4.61 9.94
C ARG A 72 5.37 -5.75 10.74
N GLY A 73 4.61 -6.84 10.82
CA GLY A 73 4.98 -8.05 11.56
C GLY A 73 4.96 -7.81 13.08
N ALA A 74 4.96 -8.88 13.87
CA ALA A 74 4.76 -8.78 15.31
C ALA A 74 5.83 -7.96 16.07
N LYS A 75 7.00 -7.72 15.46
CA LYS A 75 8.09 -6.89 16.03
C LYS A 75 8.10 -5.46 15.49
N GLY A 76 7.28 -5.12 14.49
CA GLY A 76 7.31 -3.81 13.82
C GLY A 76 8.54 -3.57 12.94
N LEU A 77 9.42 -4.56 12.77
CA LEU A 77 10.70 -4.45 12.03
C LEU A 77 10.62 -4.98 10.59
N GLN A 78 9.42 -5.13 10.05
CA GLN A 78 9.18 -5.33 8.63
C GLN A 78 8.49 -4.10 8.06
N THR A 79 8.75 -3.77 6.80
CA THR A 79 8.17 -2.57 6.18
C THR A 79 8.05 -2.69 4.66
N GLY A 80 7.45 -1.68 4.03
CA GLY A 80 7.45 -1.50 2.57
C GLY A 80 8.35 -0.35 2.15
N ALA A 81 9.19 -0.59 1.14
CA ALA A 81 9.99 0.46 0.52
C ALA A 81 9.11 1.45 -0.26
N ARG A 82 9.64 2.65 -0.52
CA ARG A 82 8.98 3.69 -1.31
C ARG A 82 8.44 3.13 -2.65
N ASN A 83 7.24 3.54 -3.05
CA ASN A 83 6.52 3.02 -4.23
C ASN A 83 6.18 1.52 -4.17
N SER A 84 6.08 0.94 -2.98
CA SER A 84 5.58 -0.42 -2.77
C SER A 84 4.05 -0.39 -2.70
N ILE A 85 3.39 -1.41 -3.26
CA ILE A 85 1.92 -1.58 -3.17
C ILE A 85 1.40 -1.57 -1.72
N HIS A 86 2.27 -1.84 -0.76
CA HIS A 86 1.94 -1.88 0.66
C HIS A 86 1.95 -0.50 1.32
N THR A 87 2.53 0.52 0.70
CA THR A 87 2.65 1.90 1.22
C THR A 87 1.90 2.92 0.38
N GLU A 88 1.42 2.54 -0.82
CA GLU A 88 0.74 3.41 -1.78
C GLU A 88 -0.34 4.30 -1.17
N ALA A 89 -1.18 3.78 -0.26
CA ALA A 89 -2.26 4.55 0.34
C ALA A 89 -1.75 5.71 1.22
N ILE A 90 -0.65 5.51 1.93
CA ILE A 90 -0.05 6.52 2.82
C ILE A 90 0.69 7.56 1.98
N GLU A 91 1.42 7.11 0.95
CA GLU A 91 2.12 7.97 0.00
C GLU A 91 1.13 8.83 -0.82
N ALA A 92 -0.04 8.28 -1.20
CA ALA A 92 -1.10 9.02 -1.90
C ALA A 92 -1.70 10.16 -1.06
N LEU A 93 -1.59 10.09 0.27
CA LEU A 93 -1.99 11.17 1.16
C LEU A 93 -0.92 12.26 1.27
N GLY A 94 0.25 12.12 0.62
CA GLY A 94 1.33 13.11 0.61
C GLY A 94 2.38 12.94 1.71
N PHE A 95 2.36 11.81 2.42
CA PHE A 95 3.35 11.48 3.45
C PHE A 95 4.63 10.95 2.80
N GLU A 96 5.78 11.26 3.39
CA GLU A 96 7.07 10.83 2.86
C GLU A 96 7.49 9.50 3.49
N ASN A 97 7.62 8.45 2.67
CA ASN A 97 8.15 7.17 3.15
C ASN A 97 9.66 7.29 3.39
N VAL A 98 10.10 7.00 4.63
CA VAL A 98 11.53 7.04 5.01
C VAL A 98 12.34 5.86 4.46
N VAL A 99 11.66 4.80 4.00
CA VAL A 99 12.27 3.56 3.49
C VAL A 99 12.59 3.72 1.99
N ASP A 100 13.54 4.60 1.68
CA ASP A 100 13.99 4.84 0.30
C ASP A 100 15.26 4.02 0.00
N ILE A 101 15.08 2.81 -0.51
CA ILE A 101 16.17 1.89 -0.85
C ILE A 101 16.41 1.94 -2.36
N PRO A 102 17.60 2.39 -2.83
CA PRO A 102 17.88 2.50 -4.25
C PRO A 102 17.66 1.19 -5.01
N ASN A 103 16.93 1.27 -6.12
CA ASN A 103 16.62 0.14 -7.01
C ASN A 103 15.81 -1.00 -6.36
N PHE A 104 15.09 -0.73 -5.27
CA PHE A 104 14.26 -1.72 -4.59
C PHE A 104 12.84 -1.20 -4.35
N THR A 105 11.85 -2.05 -4.64
CA THR A 105 10.46 -1.88 -4.23
C THR A 105 9.94 -3.21 -3.69
N GLY A 106 9.02 -3.15 -2.72
CA GLY A 106 8.46 -4.34 -2.08
C GLY A 106 8.65 -4.32 -0.58
N LEU A 107 8.71 -5.50 0.03
CA LEU A 107 8.84 -5.68 1.47
C LEU A 107 10.25 -6.07 1.87
N THR A 108 10.69 -5.52 3.00
CA THR A 108 12.00 -5.78 3.57
C THR A 108 11.93 -5.81 5.10
N ASP A 109 12.84 -6.54 5.71
CA ASP A 109 13.17 -6.39 7.11
C ASP A 109 14.06 -5.15 7.31
N VAL A 110 14.01 -4.58 8.52
CA VAL A 110 14.72 -3.36 8.93
C VAL A 110 15.37 -3.61 10.29
N SER A 111 16.61 -3.14 10.48
CA SER A 111 17.24 -3.17 11.80
C SER A 111 16.79 -1.95 12.63
N PRO A 112 16.75 -2.05 13.97
CA PRO A 112 16.42 -0.89 14.80
C PRO A 112 17.35 0.32 14.60
N GLU A 113 18.64 0.08 14.34
CA GLU A 113 19.62 1.13 14.08
C GLU A 113 19.31 1.88 12.78
N GLN A 114 18.90 1.16 11.74
CA GLN A 114 18.50 1.77 10.47
C GLN A 114 17.23 2.60 10.62
N LEU A 115 16.27 2.11 11.40
CA LEU A 115 15.07 2.88 11.72
C LEU A 115 15.39 4.16 12.49
N LEU A 116 16.30 4.10 13.46
CA LEU A 116 16.80 5.26 14.20
C LEU A 116 17.48 6.29 13.29
N MET A 117 18.26 5.84 12.30
CA MET A 117 18.85 6.73 11.30
C MET A 117 17.82 7.38 10.39
N TRP A 118 16.72 6.67 10.11
CA TRP A 118 15.61 7.22 9.34
C TRP A 118 14.78 8.20 10.13
N ASP A 119 14.66 8.09 11.45
CA ASP A 119 14.00 9.09 12.31
C ASP A 119 12.60 9.53 11.79
N PRO A 120 11.64 8.59 11.64
CA PRO A 120 10.30 8.93 11.16
C PRO A 120 9.52 9.76 12.19
N GLU A 121 8.73 10.72 11.71
CA GLU A 121 7.81 11.49 12.56
C GLU A 121 6.59 10.68 12.97
N ILE A 122 6.20 9.71 12.13
CA ILE A 122 4.98 8.91 12.29
C ILE A 122 5.29 7.44 12.07
N ILE A 123 4.91 6.59 13.02
CA ILE A 123 4.91 5.14 12.84
C ILE A 123 3.46 4.66 12.70
N ILE A 124 3.18 3.95 11.62
CA ILE A 124 1.86 3.39 11.31
C ILE A 124 1.95 1.88 11.41
N THR A 125 1.01 1.23 12.09
CA THR A 125 0.90 -0.23 12.10
C THR A 125 -0.54 -0.71 12.08
N GLN A 126 -0.74 -1.91 11.55
CA GLN A 126 -2.01 -2.65 11.61
C GLN A 126 -1.92 -3.85 12.57
N ASP A 127 -0.74 -4.11 13.15
CA ASP A 127 -0.49 -5.24 14.04
C ASP A 127 -0.47 -4.76 15.50
N GLU A 128 -1.42 -5.24 16.30
CA GLU A 128 -1.51 -4.91 17.72
C GLU A 128 -0.23 -5.29 18.48
N ASN A 129 0.41 -6.41 18.14
CA ASN A 129 1.66 -6.80 18.80
C ASN A 129 2.78 -5.81 18.47
N ALA A 130 2.86 -5.35 17.23
CA ALA A 130 3.82 -4.32 16.84
C ALA A 130 3.57 -3.03 17.63
N TYR A 131 2.31 -2.60 17.75
CA TYR A 131 1.94 -1.43 18.55
C TYR A 131 2.42 -1.57 20.00
N GLN A 132 2.11 -2.70 20.65
CA GLN A 132 2.55 -2.94 22.04
C GLN A 132 4.08 -2.95 22.17
N GLN A 133 4.79 -3.58 21.23
CA GLN A 133 6.26 -3.61 21.22
C GLN A 133 6.84 -2.19 21.08
N ILE A 134 6.36 -1.40 20.11
CA ILE A 134 6.81 -0.02 19.86
C ILE A 134 6.58 0.86 21.09
N MET A 135 5.46 0.70 21.80
CA MET A 135 5.13 1.52 22.96
C MET A 135 5.93 1.16 24.22
N GLN A 136 6.41 -0.07 24.34
CA GLN A 136 7.04 -0.59 25.56
C GLN A 136 8.56 -0.65 25.49
N ASP A 137 9.12 -1.01 24.33
CA ASP A 137 10.54 -1.26 24.17
C ASP A 137 11.34 0.05 24.09
N SER A 138 12.41 0.14 24.90
CA SER A 138 13.34 1.26 24.90
C SER A 138 14.01 1.52 23.56
N VAL A 139 14.09 0.52 22.69
CA VAL A 139 14.68 0.65 21.35
C VAL A 139 13.88 1.62 20.45
N TRP A 140 12.61 1.91 20.79
CA TRP A 140 11.73 2.83 20.06
C TRP A 140 11.56 4.20 20.74
N LYS A 141 12.26 4.45 21.85
CA LYS A 141 12.26 5.72 22.58
C LYS A 141 13.49 6.56 22.25
#